data_AF-A0A6V8K316-F1
#
_entry.id   AF-A0A6V8K316-F1
#
_cell.length_a   1.000
_cell.length_b   1.000
_cell.length_c   1.000
_cell.angle_alpha   90.00
_cell.angle_beta   90.00
_cell.angle_gamma   90.00
#
_symmetry.space_group_name_H-M   'P 1'
#
loop_
_entity.id
_entity.type
_entity.pdbx_description
1 polymer ?
#
loop_
_entity_poly.entity_id
_entity_poly.type
_entity_poly.pdbx_seq_one_letter_code
_entity_poly.pdbx_strand_id
1 'polypeptide(L)'
;MTGEPAVQAVPVPPVPLVNAANAITALRLVMVPLFVAMVVASDMIGRDWRIAACLTFGLASLTDFVDGWIARRYGLITSFGKVADPIADKALTGAALVLLSWYDRLPWWVTVVILVREVGVTLLRFWVIRYGVIAASRGGKIKTTLQILAIGWYLWPFPEPLADVGPWIMAAAVAVTVATGLDYTLRALRMRGRRVPEALSPATVPPAAAGVVHALAERKETLATVESLTGGLVAATVVEVAGASAVFRGGLVVYATELKAALAGVPEELLDERGPVDPDVALALAEGGRARCGADWGVSTTGVAGPEPQGGKPVGLVYVAVAGPTGSAVRELSLDGGRPAIRAASVVEALRLLMDRL
;
A
#
# COMPACT_ATOMS: atom_id res chain seq x y z
N MET A 1 39.25 6.57 22.17
CA MET A 1 37.92 5.99 22.43
C MET A 1 36.91 7.14 22.43
N THR A 2 36.38 7.48 21.26
CA THR A 2 35.32 8.48 21.11
C THR A 2 34.06 7.72 20.74
N GLY A 3 33.26 7.37 21.75
CA GLY A 3 31.98 6.71 21.55
C GLY A 3 30.97 7.72 20.98
N GLU A 4 30.53 7.51 19.75
CA GLU A 4 29.39 8.22 19.22
C GLU A 4 28.13 7.83 20.00
N PRO A 5 27.27 8.81 20.38
CA PRO A 5 26.04 8.52 21.09
C PRO A 5 25.07 7.79 20.17
N ALA A 6 24.64 6.59 20.59
CA ALA A 6 23.59 5.84 19.92
C ALA A 6 22.32 6.71 19.82
N VAL A 7 21.86 6.96 18.59
CA VAL A 7 20.60 7.67 18.32
C VAL A 7 19.46 6.84 18.88
N GLN A 8 18.97 7.19 20.08
CA GLN A 8 17.77 6.59 20.64
C GLN A 8 16.56 7.10 19.86
N ALA A 9 15.81 6.17 19.27
CA ALA A 9 14.51 6.49 18.66
C ALA A 9 13.59 7.05 19.75
N VAL A 10 13.17 8.31 19.62
CA VAL A 10 12.20 8.93 20.54
C VAL A 10 10.86 8.20 20.36
N PRO A 11 10.32 7.53 21.39
CA PRO A 11 9.03 6.88 21.28
C PRO A 11 7.94 7.93 21.11
N VAL A 12 7.23 7.88 19.98
CA VAL A 12 6.06 8.72 19.74
C VAL A 12 4.95 8.24 20.69
N PRO A 13 4.42 9.10 21.58
CA PRO A 13 3.38 8.68 22.52
C PRO A 13 2.14 8.20 21.76
N PRO A 14 1.50 7.10 22.20
CA PRO A 14 0.31 6.59 21.54
C PRO A 14 -0.84 7.59 21.66
N VAL A 15 -1.54 7.83 20.54
CA VAL A 15 -2.72 8.69 20.53
C VAL A 15 -3.82 8.08 21.41
N PRO A 16 -4.39 8.82 22.37
CA PRO A 16 -5.42 8.30 23.25
C PRO A 16 -6.70 7.93 22.47
N LEU A 17 -7.37 6.85 22.90
CA LEU A 17 -8.66 6.42 22.33
C LEU A 17 -9.76 7.48 22.56
N VAL A 18 -9.69 8.22 23.66
CA VAL A 18 -10.60 9.33 23.93
C VAL A 18 -10.01 10.58 23.32
N ASN A 19 -10.43 10.89 22.08
CA ASN A 19 -10.03 12.09 21.37
C ASN A 19 -11.22 12.65 20.56
N ALA A 20 -11.09 13.87 20.07
CA ALA A 20 -12.16 14.57 19.36
C ALA A 20 -12.68 13.80 18.13
N ALA A 21 -11.82 13.14 17.36
CA ALA A 21 -12.25 12.38 16.18
C ALA A 21 -13.09 11.16 16.58
N ASN A 22 -12.62 10.36 17.54
CA ASN A 22 -13.36 9.18 18.01
C ASN A 22 -14.68 9.55 18.71
N ALA A 23 -14.74 10.70 19.40
CA ALA A 23 -15.96 11.20 20.02
C ALA A 23 -17.03 11.52 18.96
N ILE A 24 -16.63 12.10 17.83
CA ILE A 24 -17.52 12.40 16.71
C ILE A 24 -18.01 11.11 16.03
N THR A 25 -17.13 10.12 15.81
CA THR A 25 -17.54 8.80 15.31
C THR A 25 -18.54 8.12 16.26
N ALA A 26 -18.30 8.16 17.57
CA ALA A 26 -19.20 7.59 18.57
C ALA A 26 -20.56 8.31 18.59
N LEU A 27 -20.57 9.65 18.47
CA LEU A 27 -21.79 10.42 18.31
C LEU A 27 -22.58 9.96 17.08
N ARG A 28 -21.92 9.77 15.93
CA ARG A 28 -22.58 9.25 14.71
C ARG A 28 -23.24 7.89 14.96
N LEU A 29 -22.56 6.97 15.63
CA LEU A 29 -23.12 5.65 15.96
C LEU A 29 -24.41 5.75 16.77
N VAL A 30 -24.51 6.72 17.68
CA VAL A 30 -25.75 7.00 18.45
C VAL A 30 -26.81 7.70 17.59
N MET A 31 -26.40 8.52 16.62
CA MET A 31 -27.34 9.19 15.70
C MET A 31 -28.04 8.21 14.75
N VAL A 32 -27.45 7.03 14.45
CA VAL A 32 -28.08 6.02 13.58
C VAL A 32 -29.42 5.51 14.15
N PRO A 33 -29.49 4.95 15.39
CA PRO A 33 -30.77 4.50 15.95
C PRO A 33 -31.73 5.66 16.19
N LEU A 34 -31.24 6.86 16.52
CA LEU A 34 -32.07 8.07 16.63
C LEU A 34 -32.74 8.40 15.29
N PHE A 35 -31.96 8.40 14.19
CA PHE A 35 -32.46 8.60 12.84
C PHE A 35 -33.52 7.54 12.48
N VAL A 36 -33.25 6.26 12.75
CA VAL A 36 -34.21 5.17 12.52
C VAL A 36 -35.52 5.43 13.27
N ALA A 37 -35.45 5.78 14.55
CA ALA A 37 -36.62 6.08 15.37
C ALA A 37 -37.42 7.26 14.81
N MET A 38 -36.76 8.32 14.32
CA MET A 38 -37.44 9.47 13.71
C MET A 38 -38.16 9.10 12.41
N VAL A 39 -37.54 8.29 11.55
CA VAL A 39 -38.18 7.82 10.31
C VAL A 39 -39.40 6.97 10.65
N VAL A 40 -39.26 6.03 11.58
CA VAL A 40 -40.38 5.16 12.01
C VAL A 40 -41.50 5.97 12.66
N ALA A 41 -41.18 6.92 13.55
CA ALA A 41 -42.16 7.81 14.17
C ALA A 41 -42.88 8.72 13.16
N SER A 42 -42.23 9.04 12.04
CA SER A 42 -42.85 9.82 10.97
C SER A 42 -43.83 9.03 10.11
N ASP A 43 -43.73 7.69 10.12
CA ASP A 43 -44.41 6.78 9.20
C ASP A 43 -44.21 7.14 7.70
N MET A 44 -43.19 7.94 7.40
CA MET A 44 -42.99 8.62 6.11
C MET A 44 -44.20 9.44 5.61
N ILE A 45 -45.06 9.88 6.53
CA ILE A 45 -46.23 10.74 6.29
C ILE A 45 -46.09 12.07 7.06
N GLY A 46 -45.73 12.01 8.35
CA GLY A 46 -45.61 13.16 9.25
C GLY A 46 -44.49 14.12 8.87
N ARG A 47 -44.83 15.37 8.55
CA ARG A 47 -43.88 16.39 8.06
C ARG A 47 -42.73 16.66 9.03
N ASP A 48 -43.04 16.86 10.30
CA ASP A 48 -42.08 17.34 11.30
C ASP A 48 -40.99 16.30 11.58
N TRP A 49 -41.40 15.05 11.82
CA TRP A 49 -40.49 13.93 12.04
C TRP A 49 -39.65 13.60 10.82
N ARG A 50 -40.19 13.77 9.59
CA ARG A 50 -39.41 13.62 8.35
C ARG A 50 -38.32 14.68 8.21
N ILE A 51 -38.62 15.93 8.53
CA ILE A 51 -37.63 17.01 8.54
C ILE A 51 -36.55 16.71 9.58
N ALA A 52 -36.95 16.30 10.80
CA ALA A 52 -36.02 15.92 11.86
C ALA A 52 -35.11 14.76 11.43
N ALA A 53 -35.67 13.73 10.79
CA ALA A 53 -34.90 12.61 10.25
C ALA A 53 -33.91 13.07 9.17
N CYS A 54 -34.34 13.93 8.24
CA CYS A 54 -33.48 14.48 7.18
C CYS A 54 -32.32 15.31 7.76
N LEU A 55 -32.61 16.17 8.73
CA LEU A 55 -31.59 16.99 9.40
C LEU A 55 -30.60 16.12 10.19
N THR A 56 -31.10 15.10 10.89
CA THR A 56 -30.25 14.14 11.63
C THR A 56 -29.36 13.34 10.69
N PHE A 57 -29.91 12.85 9.57
CA PHE A 57 -29.14 12.15 8.53
C PHE A 57 -28.06 13.06 7.91
N GLY A 58 -28.41 14.31 7.58
CA GLY A 58 -27.48 15.30 7.04
C GLY A 58 -26.36 15.64 8.01
N LEU A 59 -26.68 15.87 9.29
CA LEU A 59 -25.70 16.12 10.34
C LEU A 59 -24.79 14.92 10.55
N ALA A 60 -25.34 13.70 10.63
CA ALA A 60 -24.56 12.47 10.76
C ALA A 60 -23.62 12.27 9.56
N SER A 61 -24.08 12.56 8.34
CA SER A 61 -23.24 12.51 7.13
C SER A 61 -22.13 13.57 7.13
N LEU A 62 -22.41 14.79 7.61
CA LEU A 62 -21.41 15.85 7.70
C LEU A 62 -20.31 15.51 8.72
N THR A 63 -20.67 14.90 9.84
CA THR A 63 -19.69 14.52 10.87
C THR A 63 -18.59 13.60 10.34
N ASP A 64 -18.85 12.78 9.31
CA ASP A 64 -17.88 11.84 8.69
C ASP A 64 -16.77 12.57 7.91
N PHE A 65 -17.15 13.70 7.33
CA PHE A 65 -16.16 14.55 6.70
C PHE A 65 -15.30 15.25 7.75
N VAL A 66 -15.94 15.70 8.84
CA VAL A 66 -15.30 16.50 9.90
C VAL A 66 -14.35 15.65 10.75
N ASP A 67 -14.75 14.47 11.21
CA ASP A 67 -13.88 13.60 12.02
C ASP A 67 -12.63 13.16 11.24
N GLY A 68 -12.78 12.79 9.97
CA GLY A 68 -11.69 12.43 9.09
C GLY A 68 -10.75 13.61 8.83
N TRP A 69 -11.29 14.83 8.71
CA TRP A 69 -10.48 16.04 8.60
C TRP A 69 -9.70 16.34 9.89
N ILE A 70 -10.35 16.27 11.06
CA ILE A 70 -9.72 16.47 12.37
C ILE A 70 -8.62 15.42 12.59
N ALA A 71 -8.91 14.14 12.34
CA ALA A 71 -7.95 13.05 12.52
C ALA A 71 -6.68 13.25 11.67
N ARG A 72 -6.84 13.67 10.41
CA ARG A 72 -5.69 13.94 9.51
C ARG A 72 -4.95 15.22 9.86
N ARG A 73 -5.65 16.29 10.26
CA ARG A 73 -5.04 17.59 10.54
C ARG A 73 -4.23 17.60 11.84
N TYR A 74 -4.71 16.88 12.85
CA TYR A 74 -4.15 16.87 14.20
C TYR A 74 -3.45 15.55 14.56
N GLY A 75 -3.30 14.62 13.61
CA GLY A 75 -2.61 13.35 13.84
C GLY A 75 -3.33 12.41 14.81
N LEU A 76 -4.65 12.50 14.93
CA LEU A 76 -5.45 11.76 15.91
C LEU A 76 -5.96 10.40 15.38
N ILE A 77 -5.20 9.74 14.50
CA ILE A 77 -5.61 8.47 13.87
C ILE A 77 -5.42 7.33 14.88
N THR A 78 -6.50 6.64 15.22
CA THR A 78 -6.47 5.50 16.15
C THR A 78 -6.83 4.17 15.47
N SER A 79 -6.41 3.05 16.06
CA SER A 79 -6.80 1.71 15.58
C SER A 79 -8.30 1.46 15.70
N PHE A 80 -8.94 2.05 16.71
CA PHE A 80 -10.39 2.00 16.88
C PHE A 80 -11.12 2.73 15.75
N GLY A 81 -10.75 3.98 15.44
CA GLY A 81 -11.37 4.76 14.36
C GLY A 81 -11.29 4.06 13.01
N LYS A 82 -10.14 3.43 12.69
CA LYS A 82 -9.97 2.64 11.46
C LYS A 82 -11.01 1.53 11.26
N VAL A 83 -11.57 1.01 12.35
CA VAL A 83 -12.61 -0.04 12.33
C VAL A 83 -14.01 0.55 12.49
N ALA A 84 -14.18 1.52 13.38
CA ALA A 84 -15.47 2.13 13.69
C ALA A 84 -16.02 2.97 12.53
N ASP A 85 -15.18 3.77 11.85
CA ASP A 85 -15.63 4.68 10.79
C ASP A 85 -16.29 3.93 9.62
N PRO A 86 -15.69 2.85 9.05
CA PRO A 86 -16.32 2.11 7.96
C PRO A 86 -17.59 1.36 8.34
N ILE A 87 -17.81 1.10 9.63
CA ILE A 87 -19.03 0.46 10.15
C ILE A 87 -20.12 1.50 10.29
N ALA A 88 -19.82 2.64 10.94
CA ALA A 88 -20.78 3.72 11.15
C ALA A 88 -21.31 4.29 9.82
N ASP A 89 -20.44 4.50 8.83
CA ASP A 89 -20.80 4.98 7.49
C ASP A 89 -21.82 4.05 6.80
N LYS A 90 -21.58 2.74 6.83
CA LYS A 90 -22.48 1.74 6.23
C LYS A 90 -23.76 1.54 7.03
N ALA A 91 -23.71 1.68 8.35
CA ALA A 91 -24.88 1.56 9.19
C ALA A 91 -25.88 2.69 8.91
N LEU A 92 -25.41 3.95 8.81
CA LEU A 92 -26.28 5.09 8.53
C LEU A 92 -26.92 5.00 7.14
N THR A 93 -26.11 4.86 6.09
CA THR A 93 -26.59 4.80 4.71
C THR A 93 -27.41 3.55 4.45
N GLY A 94 -27.00 2.40 5.00
CA GLY A 94 -27.74 1.15 4.89
C GLY A 94 -29.09 1.19 5.59
N ALA A 95 -29.16 1.72 6.82
CA ALA A 95 -30.42 1.88 7.54
C ALA A 95 -31.39 2.79 6.77
N ALA A 96 -30.89 3.90 6.21
CA ALA A 96 -31.71 4.81 5.42
C ALA A 96 -32.30 4.13 4.18
N LEU A 97 -31.51 3.39 3.41
CA LEU A 97 -32.00 2.69 2.21
C LEU A 97 -33.02 1.61 2.55
N VAL A 98 -32.77 0.82 3.60
CA VAL A 98 -33.71 -0.21 4.08
C VAL A 98 -35.03 0.42 4.50
N LEU A 99 -35.01 1.50 5.28
CA LEU A 99 -36.22 2.18 5.71
C LEU A 99 -36.98 2.80 4.53
N LEU A 100 -36.29 3.42 3.58
CA LEU A 100 -36.94 3.96 2.37
C LEU A 100 -37.61 2.87 1.53
N SER A 101 -37.02 1.69 1.41
CA SER A 101 -37.67 0.55 0.76
C SER A 101 -38.78 -0.08 1.59
N TRP A 102 -38.66 -0.09 2.91
CA TRP A 102 -39.69 -0.56 3.82
C TRP A 102 -40.99 0.26 3.71
N TYR A 103 -40.86 1.57 3.53
CA TYR A 103 -41.98 2.49 3.33
C TYR A 103 -42.36 2.71 1.86
N ASP A 104 -42.02 1.77 0.98
CA ASP A 104 -42.35 1.78 -0.46
C ASP A 104 -41.89 3.04 -1.22
N ARG A 105 -40.92 3.80 -0.68
CA ARG A 105 -40.34 4.97 -1.35
C ARG A 105 -39.25 4.59 -2.34
N LEU A 106 -38.63 3.43 -2.17
CA LEU A 106 -37.60 2.89 -3.06
C LEU A 106 -37.86 1.43 -3.41
N PRO A 107 -37.81 1.03 -4.69
CA PRO A 107 -37.86 -0.38 -5.06
C PRO A 107 -36.73 -1.18 -4.39
N TRP A 108 -37.05 -2.34 -3.82
CA TRP A 108 -36.09 -3.17 -3.08
C TRP A 108 -34.84 -3.55 -3.88
N TRP A 109 -34.94 -3.70 -5.21
CA TRP A 109 -33.79 -4.01 -6.04
C TRP A 109 -32.71 -2.91 -5.99
N VAL A 110 -33.09 -1.64 -5.83
CA VAL A 110 -32.15 -0.50 -5.69
C VAL A 110 -31.33 -0.67 -4.42
N THR A 111 -32.04 -0.89 -3.30
CA THR A 111 -31.43 -1.09 -1.98
C THR A 111 -30.51 -2.30 -1.97
N VAL A 112 -30.94 -3.43 -2.52
CA VAL A 112 -30.12 -4.64 -2.62
C VAL A 112 -28.86 -4.40 -3.45
N VAL A 113 -28.96 -3.78 -4.62
CA VAL A 113 -27.80 -3.49 -5.48
C VAL A 113 -26.79 -2.61 -4.75
N ILE A 114 -27.25 -1.56 -4.07
CA ILE A 114 -26.36 -0.67 -3.33
C ILE A 114 -25.70 -1.40 -2.16
N LEU A 115 -26.48 -2.08 -1.31
CA LEU A 115 -25.94 -2.78 -0.13
C LEU A 115 -24.96 -3.88 -0.50
N VAL A 116 -25.30 -4.72 -1.48
CA VAL A 116 -24.41 -5.79 -1.98
C VAL A 116 -23.12 -5.18 -2.50
N ARG A 117 -23.18 -4.06 -3.21
CA ARG A 117 -21.98 -3.37 -3.69
C ARG A 117 -21.15 -2.80 -2.53
N GLU A 118 -21.75 -2.14 -1.54
CA GLU A 118 -21.02 -1.56 -0.40
C GLU A 118 -20.26 -2.62 0.42
N VAL A 119 -20.92 -3.73 0.71
CA VAL A 119 -20.31 -4.86 1.41
C VAL A 119 -19.29 -5.55 0.51
N GLY A 120 -19.65 -5.81 -0.75
CA GLY A 120 -18.80 -6.48 -1.74
C GLY A 120 -17.47 -5.77 -1.99
N VAL A 121 -17.47 -4.45 -2.20
CA VAL A 121 -16.22 -3.68 -2.39
C VAL A 121 -15.37 -3.68 -1.11
N THR A 122 -16.00 -3.68 0.07
CA THR A 122 -15.28 -3.74 1.35
C THR A 122 -14.59 -5.09 1.52
N LEU A 123 -15.32 -6.20 1.31
CA LEU A 123 -14.77 -7.55 1.35
C LEU A 123 -13.68 -7.75 0.29
N LEU A 124 -13.90 -7.24 -0.92
CA LEU A 124 -12.92 -7.28 -2.00
C LEU A 124 -11.64 -6.54 -1.61
N ARG A 125 -11.75 -5.36 -1.00
CA ARG A 125 -10.58 -4.61 -0.53
C ARG A 125 -9.82 -5.40 0.53
N PHE A 126 -10.50 -5.99 1.52
CA PHE A 126 -9.86 -6.85 2.51
C PHE A 126 -9.15 -8.05 1.88
N TRP A 127 -9.81 -8.72 0.93
CA TRP A 127 -9.25 -9.87 0.23
C TRP A 127 -8.01 -9.52 -0.62
N VAL A 128 -7.99 -8.32 -1.21
CA VAL A 128 -6.88 -7.86 -2.07
C VAL A 128 -5.70 -7.26 -1.28
N ILE A 129 -5.84 -6.93 0.01
CA ILE A 129 -4.74 -6.37 0.82
C ILE A 129 -3.46 -7.24 0.74
N ARG A 130 -3.59 -8.57 0.63
CA ARG A 130 -2.44 -9.49 0.48
C ARG A 130 -1.72 -9.40 -0.88
N TYR A 131 -2.35 -8.80 -1.88
CA TYR A 131 -1.82 -8.64 -3.25
C TYR A 131 -1.45 -7.20 -3.59
N GLY A 132 -1.95 -6.22 -2.83
CA GLY A 132 -1.67 -4.81 -3.03
C GLY A 132 -2.76 -3.90 -2.48
N VAL A 133 -2.44 -2.62 -2.33
CA VAL A 133 -3.40 -1.62 -1.84
C VAL A 133 -4.09 -0.95 -3.02
N ILE A 134 -5.42 -1.06 -3.11
CA ILE A 134 -6.23 -0.36 -4.11
C ILE A 134 -6.47 1.08 -3.63
N ALA A 135 -5.86 2.06 -4.29
CA ALA A 135 -6.14 3.46 -4.03
C ALA A 135 -7.62 3.80 -4.29
N ALA A 136 -8.20 4.66 -3.45
CA ALA A 136 -9.58 5.08 -3.58
C ALA A 136 -9.79 5.90 -4.87
N SER A 137 -10.74 5.48 -5.72
CA SER A 137 -11.06 6.18 -6.96
C SER A 137 -11.91 7.43 -6.73
N ARG A 138 -11.75 8.45 -7.59
CA ARG A 138 -12.60 9.66 -7.58
C ARG A 138 -14.10 9.34 -7.71
N GLY A 139 -14.44 8.27 -8.43
CA GLY A 139 -15.83 7.80 -8.58
C GLY A 139 -16.47 7.36 -7.26
N GLY A 140 -15.68 6.88 -6.29
CA GLY A 140 -16.21 6.54 -4.96
C GLY A 140 -16.80 7.74 -4.21
N LYS A 141 -16.19 8.93 -4.36
CA LYS A 141 -16.69 10.16 -3.74
C LYS A 141 -18.00 10.62 -4.38
N ILE A 142 -18.06 10.62 -5.72
CA ILE A 142 -19.25 11.01 -6.48
C ILE A 142 -20.45 10.14 -6.09
N LYS A 143 -20.23 8.81 -6.01
CA LYS A 143 -21.24 7.85 -5.56
C LYS A 143 -21.82 8.24 -4.20
N THR A 144 -20.96 8.47 -3.22
CA THR A 144 -21.38 8.79 -1.84
C THR A 144 -22.15 10.10 -1.79
N THR A 145 -21.69 11.15 -2.50
CA THR A 145 -22.41 12.42 -2.58
C THR A 145 -23.80 12.26 -3.19
N LEU A 146 -23.92 11.53 -4.30
CA LEU A 146 -25.21 11.28 -4.94
C LEU A 146 -26.15 10.46 -4.05
N GLN A 147 -25.64 9.47 -3.31
CA GLN A 147 -26.44 8.67 -2.38
C GLN A 147 -26.95 9.51 -1.20
N ILE A 148 -26.08 10.31 -0.57
CA ILE A 148 -26.47 11.21 0.53
C ILE A 148 -27.52 12.21 0.04
N LEU A 149 -27.31 12.80 -1.14
CA LEU A 149 -28.26 13.73 -1.74
C LEU A 149 -29.61 13.06 -2.02
N ALA A 150 -29.60 11.87 -2.64
CA ALA A 150 -30.81 11.13 -2.93
C ALA A 150 -31.59 10.79 -1.66
N ILE A 151 -30.93 10.21 -0.66
CA ILE A 151 -31.55 9.86 0.62
C ILE A 151 -32.15 11.11 1.30
N GLY A 152 -31.38 12.20 1.37
CA GLY A 152 -31.88 13.47 1.89
C GLY A 152 -33.11 13.98 1.13
N TRP A 153 -33.12 13.82 -0.20
CA TRP A 153 -34.26 14.20 -1.03
C TRP A 153 -35.53 13.39 -0.73
N TYR A 154 -35.40 12.08 -0.53
CA TYR A 154 -36.53 11.22 -0.16
C TYR A 154 -37.07 11.51 1.25
N LEU A 155 -36.17 11.81 2.19
CA LEU A 155 -36.56 12.14 3.57
C LEU A 155 -37.29 13.48 3.63
N TRP A 156 -36.81 14.48 2.88
CA TRP A 156 -37.42 15.81 2.88
C TRP A 156 -38.85 15.79 2.28
N PRO A 157 -39.84 16.41 2.94
CA PRO A 157 -41.23 16.42 2.47
C PRO A 157 -41.43 17.50 1.39
N PHE A 158 -40.81 17.31 0.23
CA PHE A 158 -41.02 18.18 -0.93
C PHE A 158 -42.47 18.10 -1.43
N PRO A 159 -43.06 19.22 -1.89
CA PRO A 159 -44.29 19.18 -2.65
C PRO A 159 -44.05 18.58 -4.04
N GLU A 160 -45.08 17.97 -4.63
CA GLU A 160 -45.08 17.68 -6.08
C GLU A 160 -44.96 19.01 -6.84
N PRO A 161 -44.03 19.17 -7.81
CA PRO A 161 -43.30 18.16 -8.59
C PRO A 161 -41.83 17.94 -8.17
N LEU A 162 -41.37 18.60 -7.11
CA LEU A 162 -39.96 18.49 -6.68
C LEU A 162 -39.64 17.09 -6.15
N ALA A 163 -40.64 16.35 -5.64
CA ALA A 163 -40.47 14.97 -5.20
C ALA A 163 -39.99 14.04 -6.34
N ASP A 164 -40.47 14.24 -7.56
CA ASP A 164 -40.11 13.44 -8.75
C ASP A 164 -38.64 13.54 -9.17
N VAL A 165 -37.90 14.52 -8.65
CA VAL A 165 -36.45 14.64 -8.88
C VAL A 165 -35.67 13.55 -8.13
N GLY A 166 -36.16 13.10 -6.97
CA GLY A 166 -35.49 12.11 -6.12
C GLY A 166 -35.15 10.79 -6.84
N PRO A 167 -36.09 10.17 -7.58
CA PRO A 167 -35.83 9.00 -8.41
C PRO A 167 -34.66 9.17 -9.40
N TRP A 168 -34.53 10.33 -10.04
CA TRP A 168 -33.44 10.59 -11.00
C TRP A 168 -32.08 10.70 -10.30
N ILE A 169 -32.03 11.37 -9.15
CA ILE A 169 -30.80 11.45 -8.34
C ILE A 169 -30.40 10.05 -7.87
N MET A 170 -31.37 9.24 -7.42
CA MET A 170 -31.12 7.86 -7.00
C MET A 170 -30.68 6.98 -8.17
N ALA A 171 -31.28 7.11 -9.35
CA ALA A 171 -30.88 6.38 -10.55
C ALA A 171 -29.42 6.71 -10.93
N ALA A 172 -29.03 7.98 -10.87
CA ALA A 172 -27.63 8.40 -11.06
C ALA A 172 -26.71 7.79 -9.98
N ALA A 173 -27.14 7.78 -8.72
CA ALA A 173 -26.41 7.17 -7.62
C ALA A 173 -26.18 5.66 -7.86
N VAL A 174 -27.21 4.93 -8.30
CA VAL A 174 -27.13 3.50 -8.66
C VAL A 174 -26.19 3.28 -9.84
N ALA A 175 -26.31 4.07 -10.91
CA ALA A 175 -25.45 3.95 -12.09
C ALA A 175 -23.96 4.12 -11.71
N VAL A 176 -23.63 5.15 -10.93
CA VAL A 176 -22.25 5.35 -10.45
C VAL A 176 -21.83 4.24 -9.48
N THR A 177 -22.73 3.75 -8.62
CA THR A 177 -22.48 2.63 -7.69
C THR A 177 -22.07 1.37 -8.43
N VAL A 178 -22.83 1.00 -9.47
CA VAL A 178 -22.56 -0.17 -10.32
C VAL A 178 -21.29 0.02 -11.14
N ALA A 179 -21.13 1.16 -11.83
CA ALA A 179 -19.95 1.43 -12.66
C ALA A 179 -18.66 1.40 -11.83
N THR A 180 -18.66 2.03 -10.65
CA THR A 180 -17.50 2.00 -9.75
C THR A 180 -17.29 0.64 -9.11
N GLY A 181 -18.36 -0.10 -8.79
CA GLY A 181 -18.26 -1.48 -8.30
C GLY A 181 -17.56 -2.39 -9.32
N LEU A 182 -17.95 -2.27 -10.60
CA LEU A 182 -17.33 -3.01 -11.69
C LEU A 182 -15.86 -2.61 -11.89
N ASP A 183 -15.54 -1.32 -11.89
CA ASP A 183 -14.15 -0.83 -11.95
C ASP A 183 -13.28 -1.41 -10.83
N TYR A 184 -13.79 -1.46 -9.58
CA TYR A 184 -13.09 -2.07 -8.46
C TYR A 184 -12.86 -3.58 -8.68
N THR A 185 -13.89 -4.31 -9.09
CA THR A 185 -13.79 -5.75 -9.37
C THR A 185 -12.80 -6.03 -10.50
N LEU A 186 -12.84 -5.26 -11.60
CA LEU A 186 -11.89 -5.38 -12.70
C LEU A 186 -10.46 -5.05 -12.27
N ARG A 187 -10.25 -4.02 -11.46
CA ARG A 187 -8.92 -3.71 -10.90
C ARG A 187 -8.43 -4.85 -10.03
N ALA A 188 -9.26 -5.36 -9.12
CA ALA A 188 -8.92 -6.50 -8.26
C ALA A 188 -8.58 -7.75 -9.07
N LEU A 189 -9.35 -8.07 -10.11
CA LEU A 189 -9.07 -9.20 -11.01
C LEU A 189 -7.80 -8.98 -11.84
N ARG A 190 -7.51 -7.75 -12.28
CA ARG A 190 -6.24 -7.41 -12.93
C ARG A 190 -5.06 -7.51 -11.98
N MET A 191 -5.23 -7.23 -10.69
CA MET A 191 -4.20 -7.49 -9.67
C MET A 191 -4.03 -8.98 -9.40
N ARG A 192 -5.09 -9.79 -9.51
CA ARG A 192 -5.00 -11.26 -9.49
C ARG A 192 -4.27 -11.81 -10.73
N GLY A 193 -4.51 -11.20 -11.91
CA GLY A 193 -3.95 -11.60 -13.20
C GLY A 193 -2.53 -11.08 -13.46
N ARG A 194 -2.14 -9.96 -12.82
CA ARG A 194 -0.74 -9.64 -12.55
C ARG A 194 -0.27 -10.63 -11.50
N ARG A 195 0.11 -11.83 -11.96
CA ARG A 195 1.25 -12.51 -11.37
C ARG A 195 2.31 -11.43 -11.22
N VAL A 196 2.58 -11.08 -9.97
CA VAL A 196 3.91 -10.60 -9.61
C VAL A 196 4.85 -11.52 -10.39
N PRO A 197 5.75 -11.01 -11.26
CA PRO A 197 6.73 -11.86 -11.91
C PRO A 197 7.28 -12.76 -10.81
N GLU A 198 7.29 -14.07 -11.05
CA GLU A 198 7.53 -15.14 -10.07
C GLU A 198 8.65 -14.82 -9.04
N ALA A 199 9.58 -13.98 -9.43
CA ALA A 199 10.62 -13.36 -8.62
C ALA A 199 10.23 -12.41 -7.47
N LEU A 200 8.94 -12.17 -7.17
CA LEU A 200 8.53 -11.30 -6.05
C LEU A 200 7.34 -11.88 -5.23
N SER A 201 7.03 -13.17 -5.37
CA SER A 201 6.12 -13.88 -4.46
C SER A 201 6.91 -14.48 -3.30
N PRO A 202 6.54 -14.26 -2.02
CA PRO A 202 7.22 -14.81 -0.84
C PRO A 202 6.95 -16.33 -0.64
N ALA A 203 7.01 -17.12 -1.72
CA ALA A 203 6.76 -18.56 -1.68
C ALA A 203 7.69 -19.41 -2.56
N THR A 204 8.69 -18.81 -3.21
CA THR A 204 9.81 -19.56 -3.79
C THR A 204 11.06 -18.73 -3.66
N VAL A 205 11.74 -18.90 -2.53
CA VAL A 205 13.15 -18.54 -2.38
C VAL A 205 13.89 -19.10 -3.62
N PRO A 206 14.59 -18.29 -4.42
CA PRO A 206 15.37 -18.79 -5.53
C PRO A 206 16.31 -19.89 -5.05
N PRO A 207 16.45 -21.03 -5.75
CA PRO A 207 17.36 -22.10 -5.32
C PRO A 207 18.79 -21.62 -5.03
N ALA A 208 19.24 -20.58 -5.75
CA ALA A 208 20.51 -19.91 -5.52
C ALA A 208 20.63 -19.31 -4.10
N ALA A 209 19.56 -18.70 -3.55
CA ALA A 209 19.58 -18.11 -2.22
C ALA A 209 19.72 -19.17 -1.13
N ALA A 210 18.92 -20.25 -1.22
CA ALA A 210 19.00 -21.37 -0.30
C ALA A 210 20.39 -22.03 -0.33
N GLY A 211 20.93 -22.23 -1.54
CA GLY A 211 22.29 -22.72 -1.72
C GLY A 211 23.33 -21.82 -1.06
N VAL A 212 23.27 -20.50 -1.29
CA VAL A 212 24.25 -19.54 -0.74
C VAL A 212 24.27 -19.60 0.78
N VAL A 213 23.09 -19.60 1.41
CA VAL A 213 22.99 -19.66 2.88
C VAL A 213 23.53 -20.98 3.40
N HIS A 214 23.24 -22.10 2.73
CA HIS A 214 23.76 -23.40 3.11
C HIS A 214 25.30 -23.47 2.99
N ALA A 215 25.85 -23.10 1.84
CA ALA A 215 27.29 -23.13 1.58
C ALA A 215 28.08 -22.23 2.54
N LEU A 216 27.60 -21.00 2.78
CA LEU A 216 28.21 -20.10 3.76
C LEU A 216 28.15 -20.65 5.19
N ALA A 217 27.04 -21.28 5.57
CA ALA A 217 26.89 -21.89 6.90
C ALA A 217 27.86 -23.07 7.09
N GLU A 218 28.04 -23.92 6.07
CA GLU A 218 29.03 -25.00 6.08
C GLU A 218 30.47 -24.47 6.20
N ARG A 219 30.77 -23.39 5.48
CA ARG A 219 32.08 -22.72 5.49
C ARG A 219 32.32 -21.85 6.72
N LYS A 220 31.29 -21.59 7.54
CA LYS A 220 31.30 -20.61 8.65
C LYS A 220 31.71 -19.20 8.20
N GLU A 221 31.34 -18.85 6.98
CA GLU A 221 31.59 -17.55 6.38
C GLU A 221 30.31 -16.71 6.37
N THR A 222 30.48 -15.41 6.23
CA THR A 222 29.41 -14.42 6.37
C THR A 222 29.26 -13.52 5.14
N LEU A 223 28.06 -12.96 4.94
CA LEU A 223 27.67 -12.20 3.76
C LEU A 223 27.09 -10.83 4.12
N ALA A 224 27.46 -9.82 3.33
CA ALA A 224 26.80 -8.52 3.27
C ALA A 224 26.38 -8.16 1.84
N THR A 225 25.32 -7.34 1.70
CA THR A 225 24.83 -6.87 0.39
C THR A 225 24.89 -5.36 0.23
N VAL A 226 25.16 -4.86 -0.98
CA VAL A 226 25.14 -3.43 -1.33
C VAL A 226 24.29 -3.21 -2.59
N GLU A 227 23.15 -2.56 -2.42
CA GLU A 227 22.09 -2.55 -3.41
C GLU A 227 21.79 -1.14 -3.93
N SER A 228 21.89 -0.96 -5.25
CA SER A 228 21.37 0.23 -5.94
C SER A 228 20.04 -0.12 -6.63
N LEU A 229 20.04 -0.64 -7.87
CA LEU A 229 18.79 -0.82 -8.64
C LEU A 229 17.78 -1.80 -7.98
N THR A 230 18.27 -2.77 -7.22
CA THR A 230 17.48 -3.81 -6.55
C THR A 230 16.83 -3.30 -5.28
N GLY A 231 17.39 -2.28 -4.62
CA GLY A 231 16.74 -1.55 -3.53
C GLY A 231 16.38 -2.40 -2.30
N GLY A 232 17.23 -3.35 -1.92
CA GLY A 232 17.03 -4.21 -0.75
C GLY A 232 16.45 -5.59 -1.06
N LEU A 233 16.22 -5.90 -2.33
CA LEU A 233 15.66 -7.20 -2.74
C LEU A 233 16.66 -8.35 -2.58
N VAL A 234 17.96 -8.14 -2.78
CA VAL A 234 18.96 -9.20 -2.55
C VAL A 234 18.97 -9.59 -1.07
N ALA A 235 19.03 -8.60 -0.18
CA ALA A 235 18.95 -8.82 1.26
C ALA A 235 17.64 -9.53 1.64
N ALA A 236 16.49 -9.04 1.15
CA ALA A 236 15.18 -9.64 1.41
C ALA A 236 15.14 -11.12 1.00
N THR A 237 15.64 -11.45 -0.19
CA THR A 237 15.68 -12.82 -0.70
C THR A 237 16.59 -13.73 0.13
N VAL A 238 17.73 -13.24 0.63
CA VAL A 238 18.61 -14.01 1.51
C VAL A 238 17.94 -14.29 2.86
N VAL A 239 17.29 -13.29 3.48
CA VAL A 239 16.69 -13.45 4.81
C VAL A 239 15.38 -14.25 4.82
N GLU A 240 14.78 -14.52 3.66
CA GLU A 240 13.68 -15.49 3.53
C GLU A 240 14.14 -16.95 3.76
N VAL A 241 15.44 -17.24 3.65
CA VAL A 241 15.99 -18.58 3.89
C VAL A 241 16.11 -18.85 5.40
N ALA A 242 15.57 -19.98 5.85
CA ALA A 242 15.80 -20.44 7.22
C ALA A 242 17.30 -20.61 7.52
N GLY A 243 17.77 -20.05 8.64
CA GLY A 243 19.19 -20.06 9.00
C GLY A 243 20.00 -18.87 8.48
N ALA A 244 19.40 -17.95 7.71
CA ALA A 244 20.09 -16.77 7.20
C ALA A 244 20.76 -15.91 8.29
N SER A 245 20.23 -15.89 9.51
CA SER A 245 20.83 -15.14 10.63
C SER A 245 22.23 -15.62 11.04
N ALA A 246 22.62 -16.85 10.68
CA ALA A 246 23.95 -17.38 10.94
C ALA A 246 25.01 -16.83 9.98
N VAL A 247 24.61 -16.38 8.79
CA VAL A 247 25.53 -16.00 7.70
C VAL A 247 25.36 -14.54 7.28
N PHE A 248 24.14 -13.99 7.32
CA PHE A 248 23.87 -12.64 6.83
C PHE A 248 24.15 -11.59 7.91
N ARG A 249 25.13 -10.72 7.67
CA ARG A 249 25.58 -9.68 8.62
C ARG A 249 24.79 -8.39 8.49
N GLY A 250 24.33 -8.08 7.30
CA GLY A 250 23.62 -6.84 7.01
C GLY A 250 23.85 -6.38 5.57
N GLY A 251 23.50 -5.13 5.29
CA GLY A 251 23.71 -4.56 3.98
C GLY A 251 23.41 -3.08 3.92
N LEU A 252 23.68 -2.49 2.76
CA LEU A 252 23.54 -1.07 2.46
C LEU A 252 22.65 -0.91 1.23
N VAL A 253 21.66 -0.02 1.30
CA VAL A 253 20.91 0.42 0.11
C VAL A 253 21.40 1.81 -0.29
N VAL A 254 22.26 1.87 -1.30
CA VAL A 254 22.95 3.08 -1.77
C VAL A 254 22.37 3.56 -3.10
N TYR A 255 21.08 3.90 -3.04
CA TYR A 255 20.28 4.20 -4.21
C TYR A 255 20.72 5.48 -4.93
N ALA A 256 21.01 6.53 -4.17
CA ALA A 256 21.55 7.79 -4.70
C ALA A 256 23.07 7.69 -4.93
N THR A 257 23.60 8.42 -5.90
CA THR A 257 25.00 8.30 -6.34
C THR A 257 25.97 8.70 -5.24
N GLU A 258 25.72 9.82 -4.57
CA GLU A 258 26.50 10.33 -3.45
C GLU A 258 26.56 9.37 -2.26
N LEU A 259 25.50 8.57 -2.06
CA LEU A 259 25.46 7.56 -1.00
C LEU A 259 26.37 6.36 -1.28
N LYS A 260 26.76 6.13 -2.55
CA LYS A 260 27.75 5.09 -2.89
C LYS A 260 29.12 5.44 -2.29
N ALA A 261 29.51 6.71 -2.34
CA ALA A 261 30.72 7.19 -1.70
C ALA A 261 30.57 7.22 -0.17
N ALA A 262 29.56 7.93 0.35
CA ALA A 262 29.43 8.14 1.79
C ALA A 262 29.25 6.83 2.59
N LEU A 263 28.40 5.91 2.11
CA LEU A 263 28.02 4.72 2.87
C LEU A 263 28.79 3.47 2.49
N ALA A 264 29.11 3.28 1.20
CA ALA A 264 29.84 2.11 0.71
C ALA A 264 31.33 2.39 0.44
N GLY A 265 31.79 3.64 0.51
CA GLY A 265 33.22 3.96 0.32
C GLY A 265 33.69 3.83 -1.12
N VAL A 266 32.80 3.93 -2.11
CA VAL A 266 33.19 4.01 -3.51
C VAL A 266 33.97 5.32 -3.73
N PRO A 267 35.16 5.30 -4.36
CA PRO A 267 35.93 6.52 -4.63
C PRO A 267 35.11 7.54 -5.41
N GLU A 268 35.13 8.81 -4.98
CA GLU A 268 34.39 9.89 -5.64
C GLU A 268 34.93 10.12 -7.05
N GLU A 269 36.25 10.04 -7.26
CA GLU A 269 36.86 10.20 -8.59
C GLU A 269 36.36 9.13 -9.57
N LEU A 270 36.13 7.90 -9.09
CA LEU A 270 35.59 6.81 -9.91
C LEU A 270 34.14 7.08 -10.33
N LEU A 271 33.32 7.61 -9.41
CA LEU A 271 31.94 7.96 -9.70
C LEU A 271 31.84 9.14 -10.69
N ASP A 272 32.73 10.12 -10.55
CA ASP A 272 32.78 11.29 -11.43
C ASP A 272 33.25 10.91 -12.85
N GLU A 273 34.26 10.04 -12.97
CA GLU A 273 34.81 9.63 -14.27
C GLU A 273 33.92 8.61 -15.00
N ARG A 274 33.39 7.61 -14.29
CA ARG A 274 32.75 6.42 -14.89
C ARG A 274 31.23 6.38 -14.74
N GLY A 275 30.71 7.18 -13.81
CA GLY A 275 29.30 7.16 -13.41
C GLY A 275 28.92 5.95 -12.54
N PRO A 276 27.70 5.93 -11.97
CA PRO A 276 27.29 4.94 -10.97
C PRO A 276 27.03 3.51 -11.49
N VAL A 277 27.01 3.32 -12.81
CA VAL A 277 26.64 2.04 -13.46
C VAL A 277 27.84 1.52 -14.25
N ASP A 278 28.90 1.14 -13.54
CA ASP A 278 30.18 0.71 -14.13
C ASP A 278 30.68 -0.55 -13.41
N PRO A 279 31.42 -1.46 -14.07
CA PRO A 279 31.95 -2.67 -13.43
C PRO A 279 32.85 -2.36 -12.23
N ASP A 280 33.68 -1.32 -12.30
CA ASP A 280 34.60 -0.96 -11.22
C ASP A 280 33.84 -0.39 -10.01
N VAL A 281 32.76 0.35 -10.27
CA VAL A 281 31.83 0.81 -9.23
C VAL A 281 31.12 -0.38 -8.59
N ALA A 282 30.70 -1.38 -9.36
CA ALA A 282 30.09 -2.60 -8.80
C ALA A 282 31.06 -3.34 -7.86
N LEU A 283 32.33 -3.49 -8.26
CA LEU A 283 33.36 -4.10 -7.42
C LEU A 283 33.60 -3.29 -6.13
N ALA A 284 33.76 -1.98 -6.25
CA ALA A 284 33.94 -1.08 -5.10
C ALA A 284 32.75 -1.15 -4.12
N LEU A 285 31.52 -1.26 -4.63
CA LEU A 285 30.34 -1.46 -3.81
C LEU A 285 30.38 -2.79 -3.04
N ALA A 286 30.78 -3.88 -3.69
CA ALA A 286 30.86 -5.19 -3.05
C ALA A 286 31.91 -5.21 -1.93
N GLU A 287 33.10 -4.67 -2.18
CA GLU A 287 34.16 -4.52 -1.18
C GLU A 287 33.74 -3.59 -0.04
N GLY A 288 33.05 -2.49 -0.38
CA GLY A 288 32.47 -1.56 0.58
C GLY A 288 31.52 -2.24 1.57
N GLY A 289 30.60 -3.06 1.07
CA GLY A 289 29.68 -3.83 1.91
C GLY A 289 30.41 -4.81 2.83
N ARG A 290 31.36 -5.56 2.26
CA ARG A 290 32.21 -6.51 2.98
C ARG A 290 32.91 -5.84 4.16
N ALA A 291 33.58 -4.72 3.90
CA ALA A 291 34.33 -3.97 4.91
C ALA A 291 33.42 -3.31 5.96
N ARG A 292 32.35 -2.64 5.54
CA ARG A 292 31.47 -1.87 6.45
C ARG A 292 30.61 -2.75 7.36
N CYS A 293 30.21 -3.93 6.88
CA CYS A 293 29.43 -4.89 7.66
C CYS A 293 30.30 -5.91 8.41
N GLY A 294 31.62 -5.93 8.18
CA GLY A 294 32.52 -6.94 8.72
C GLY A 294 32.08 -8.34 8.32
N ALA A 295 31.85 -8.55 7.02
CA ALA A 295 31.47 -9.83 6.44
C ALA A 295 32.64 -10.44 5.65
N ASP A 296 32.66 -11.76 5.48
CA ASP A 296 33.66 -12.43 4.65
C ASP A 296 33.44 -12.16 3.17
N TRP A 297 32.17 -12.06 2.77
CA TRP A 297 31.71 -11.81 1.41
C TRP A 297 30.86 -10.55 1.32
N GLY A 298 31.05 -9.81 0.24
CA GLY A 298 30.19 -8.70 -0.19
C GLY A 298 29.59 -8.98 -1.56
N VAL A 299 28.29 -8.75 -1.72
CA VAL A 299 27.59 -8.81 -3.01
C VAL A 299 27.05 -7.42 -3.35
N SER A 300 27.18 -6.98 -4.59
CA SER A 300 26.61 -5.72 -5.03
C SER A 300 25.81 -5.81 -6.33
N THR A 301 24.93 -4.82 -6.52
CA THR A 301 24.18 -4.64 -7.76
C THR A 301 24.07 -3.16 -8.13
N THR A 302 24.43 -2.79 -9.37
CA THR A 302 24.20 -1.46 -9.94
C THR A 302 23.80 -1.58 -11.41
N GLY A 303 22.97 -0.66 -11.93
CA GLY A 303 22.34 -0.86 -13.24
C GLY A 303 21.14 0.04 -13.51
N VAL A 304 20.59 -0.08 -14.72
CA VAL A 304 19.46 0.71 -15.20
C VAL A 304 18.22 -0.16 -15.31
N ALA A 305 17.32 -0.06 -14.34
CA ALA A 305 16.08 -0.84 -14.32
C ALA A 305 14.93 -0.23 -15.16
N GLY A 306 15.09 1.00 -15.68
CA GLY A 306 14.08 1.70 -16.48
C GLY A 306 12.99 2.44 -15.68
N PRO A 307 11.98 3.01 -16.36
CA PRO A 307 11.64 2.77 -17.78
C PRO A 307 12.49 3.55 -18.80
N GLU A 308 13.26 4.54 -18.37
CA GLU A 308 14.09 5.37 -19.24
C GLU A 308 15.59 5.05 -19.06
N PRO A 309 16.42 5.25 -20.10
CA PRO A 309 17.88 5.18 -19.99
C PRO A 309 18.44 6.14 -18.91
N GLN A 310 19.59 5.80 -18.32
CA GLN A 310 20.25 6.63 -17.32
C GLN A 310 21.73 6.82 -17.66
N GLY A 311 22.20 8.07 -17.68
CA GLY A 311 23.63 8.38 -17.91
C GLY A 311 24.17 7.83 -19.23
N GLY A 312 23.34 7.84 -20.29
CA GLY A 312 23.70 7.26 -21.59
C GLY A 312 23.66 5.73 -21.65
N LYS A 313 23.34 5.04 -20.55
CA LYS A 313 23.31 3.57 -20.48
C LYS A 313 21.88 3.05 -20.70
N PRO A 314 21.70 1.99 -21.52
CA PRO A 314 20.38 1.48 -21.88
C PRO A 314 19.68 0.80 -20.69
N VAL A 315 18.35 0.78 -20.72
CA VAL A 315 17.55 -0.03 -19.81
C VAL A 315 17.93 -1.50 -19.98
N GLY A 316 18.14 -2.19 -18.86
CA GLY A 316 18.55 -3.59 -18.85
C GLY A 316 20.04 -3.81 -18.60
N LEU A 317 20.88 -2.78 -18.75
CA LEU A 317 22.30 -2.88 -18.40
C LEU A 317 22.47 -2.95 -16.88
N VAL A 318 23.02 -4.05 -16.38
CA VAL A 318 23.26 -4.30 -14.96
C VAL A 318 24.64 -4.90 -14.75
N TYR A 319 25.32 -4.46 -13.70
CA TYR A 319 26.51 -5.08 -13.15
C TYR A 319 26.18 -5.69 -11.78
N VAL A 320 26.51 -6.97 -11.62
CA VAL A 320 26.51 -7.64 -10.33
C VAL A 320 27.95 -8.01 -9.98
N ALA A 321 28.34 -7.81 -8.73
CA ALA A 321 29.71 -8.09 -8.29
C ALA A 321 29.75 -8.82 -6.95
N VAL A 322 30.84 -9.54 -6.74
CA VAL A 322 31.18 -10.27 -5.52
C VAL A 322 32.59 -9.90 -5.12
N ALA A 323 32.81 -9.70 -3.83
CA ALA A 323 34.13 -9.54 -3.22
C ALA A 323 34.25 -10.49 -2.03
N GLY A 324 35.32 -11.27 -1.96
CA GLY A 324 35.51 -12.23 -0.88
C GLY A 324 36.95 -12.70 -0.70
N PRO A 325 37.18 -13.73 0.13
CA PRO A 325 38.51 -14.21 0.47
C PRO A 325 39.31 -14.73 -0.72
N THR A 326 38.63 -15.23 -1.75
CA THR A 326 39.23 -15.78 -2.98
C THR A 326 39.38 -14.74 -4.10
N GLY A 327 39.18 -13.46 -3.78
CA GLY A 327 39.22 -12.35 -4.72
C GLY A 327 37.84 -11.82 -5.10
N SER A 328 37.79 -11.01 -6.15
CA SER A 328 36.57 -10.35 -6.60
C SER A 328 36.14 -10.80 -8.00
N ALA A 329 34.88 -10.55 -8.32
CA ALA A 329 34.24 -10.92 -9.57
C ALA A 329 33.20 -9.86 -9.95
N VAL A 330 33.07 -9.56 -11.23
CA VAL A 330 31.97 -8.74 -11.75
C VAL A 330 31.41 -9.39 -13.00
N ARG A 331 30.09 -9.31 -13.17
CA ARG A 331 29.37 -9.79 -14.34
C ARG A 331 28.51 -8.67 -14.89
N GLU A 332 28.73 -8.34 -16.16
CA GLU A 332 27.83 -7.49 -16.93
C GLU A 332 26.66 -8.31 -17.44
N LEU A 333 25.47 -7.73 -17.37
CA LEU A 333 24.22 -8.34 -17.77
C LEU A 333 23.46 -7.38 -18.69
N SER A 334 22.89 -7.93 -19.75
CA SER A 334 21.88 -7.27 -20.58
C SER A 334 20.54 -7.97 -20.35
N LEU A 335 19.68 -7.34 -19.57
CA LEU A 335 18.44 -7.95 -19.07
C LEU A 335 17.21 -7.35 -19.77
N ASP A 336 16.36 -8.22 -20.29
CA ASP A 336 15.11 -7.83 -20.93
C ASP A 336 13.93 -7.68 -19.96
N GLY A 337 12.96 -6.86 -20.35
CA GLY A 337 11.66 -6.74 -19.67
C GLY A 337 11.46 -5.42 -18.91
N GLY A 338 10.38 -5.35 -18.14
CA GLY A 338 10.06 -4.17 -17.35
C GLY A 338 10.87 -4.07 -16.06
N ARG A 339 10.85 -2.89 -15.41
CA ARG A 339 11.57 -2.61 -14.15
C ARG A 339 11.48 -3.71 -13.08
N PRO A 340 10.32 -4.32 -12.80
CA PRO A 340 10.26 -5.43 -11.84
C PRO A 340 11.03 -6.67 -12.28
N ALA A 341 10.99 -7.02 -13.57
CA ALA A 341 11.66 -8.18 -14.14
C ALA A 341 13.19 -8.02 -14.14
N ILE A 342 13.70 -6.83 -14.51
CA ILE A 342 15.13 -6.52 -14.48
C ILE A 342 15.68 -6.63 -13.05
N ARG A 343 14.99 -6.03 -12.07
CA ARG A 343 15.40 -6.09 -10.65
C ARG A 343 15.44 -7.53 -10.14
N ALA A 344 14.40 -8.31 -10.46
CA ALA A 344 14.31 -9.72 -10.13
C ALA A 344 15.46 -10.57 -10.70
N ALA A 345 15.72 -10.45 -12.00
CA ALA A 345 16.80 -11.17 -12.66
C ALA A 345 18.18 -10.77 -12.09
N SER A 346 18.36 -9.50 -11.73
CA SER A 346 19.58 -9.00 -11.09
C SER A 346 19.84 -9.68 -9.74
N VAL A 347 18.81 -9.94 -8.93
CA VAL A 347 18.93 -10.67 -7.66
C VAL A 347 19.42 -12.10 -7.90
N VAL A 348 18.80 -12.80 -8.85
CA VAL A 348 19.15 -14.18 -9.17
C VAL A 348 20.60 -14.27 -9.66
N GLU A 349 21.03 -13.37 -10.55
CA GLU A 349 22.39 -13.37 -11.08
C GLU A 349 23.44 -12.97 -10.04
N ALA A 350 23.12 -12.05 -9.12
CA ALA A 350 24.03 -11.70 -8.03
C ALA A 350 24.28 -12.91 -7.10
N LEU A 351 23.23 -13.66 -6.76
CA LEU A 351 23.34 -14.86 -5.92
C LEU A 351 24.02 -16.02 -6.65
N ARG A 352 23.80 -16.18 -7.96
CA ARG A 352 24.53 -17.15 -8.79
C ARG A 352 26.02 -16.83 -8.86
N LEU A 353 26.38 -15.56 -9.08
CA LEU A 353 27.78 -15.14 -9.11
C LEU A 353 28.48 -15.43 -7.76
N LEU A 354 27.79 -15.23 -6.64
CA LEU A 354 28.32 -15.60 -5.33
C LEU A 354 28.50 -17.11 -5.21
N MET A 355 27.50 -17.90 -5.60
CA MET A 355 27.57 -19.35 -5.59
C MET A 355 28.75 -19.89 -6.43
N ASP A 356 29.03 -19.29 -7.58
CA ASP A 356 30.17 -19.66 -8.43
C ASP A 356 31.54 -19.43 -7.75
N ARG A 357 31.57 -18.69 -6.62
CA ARG A 357 32.79 -18.36 -5.85
C ARG A 357 32.87 -19.07 -4.49
N LEU A 358 31.80 -19.70 -4.03
CA LEU A 358 31.73 -20.53 -2.82
C LEU A 358 32.17 -21.98 -3.11
#